data_AF-A0A3P9L2R8-F1
#
_entry.id   AF-A0A3P9L2R8-F1
#
_cell.length_a   1.000
_cell.length_b   1.000
_cell.length_c   1.000
_cell.angle_alpha   90.00
_cell.angle_beta   90.00
_cell.angle_gamma   90.00
#
_symmetry.space_group_name_H-M   'P 1'
#
loop_
_entity.id
_entity.type
_entity.pdbx_description
1 polymer ?
#
loop_
_entity_poly.entity_id
_entity_poly.type
_entity_poly.pdbx_seq_one_letter_code
_entity_poly.pdbx_strand_id
1 'polypeptide(L)'
;MKELTQLLSTHAQIVEITPFGGCSPLAEDDRADSPEADGVPWFPKKISDLDHHGSRRLHQMHQVHALLLQLHLLGIHILIAVGAVMMVVGFLGCYGAIQESQCLLGTFFTCLVILFACEVAAGILGYMHRETISKEMIIFYDSLYDEAMKTSLTESDRKVAAMQGLKIFHETLKCCGKGLGTSLFSKFVGMKDGMDVCSTEYVAVSCHTSINDLFSTKIHIVGIAALVIAIIMIFEMIFSMVLCCGIRNSPVY
;
A
#
# COMPACT_ATOMS: atom_id res chain seq x y z
N MET A 1 17.92 12.27 2.50
CA MET A 1 16.73 12.79 3.22
C MET A 1 16.46 14.25 2.88
N LYS A 2 17.35 15.21 3.19
CA LYS A 2 17.13 16.65 2.85
C LYS A 2 17.03 16.94 1.34
N GLU A 3 17.88 16.31 0.52
CA GLU A 3 17.83 16.40 -0.95
C GLU A 3 16.51 15.84 -1.55
N LEU A 4 15.95 14.80 -0.93
CA LEU A 4 14.70 14.18 -1.38
C LEU A 4 13.49 15.08 -1.09
N THR A 5 13.54 15.81 0.04
CA THR A 5 12.53 16.81 0.41
C THR A 5 12.59 18.02 -0.52
N GLN A 6 13.77 18.40 -0.99
CA GLN A 6 13.94 19.53 -1.91
C GLN A 6 13.48 19.20 -3.34
N LEU A 7 13.74 17.97 -3.82
CA LEU A 7 13.19 17.47 -5.10
C LEU A 7 11.66 17.40 -5.10
N LEU A 8 11.04 16.97 -4.00
CA LEU A 8 9.57 16.95 -3.87
C LEU A 8 8.95 18.36 -3.88
N SER A 9 9.67 19.38 -3.41
CA SER A 9 9.19 20.77 -3.45
C SER A 9 9.22 21.37 -4.87
N THR A 10 10.16 20.97 -5.71
CA THR A 10 10.25 21.45 -7.11
C THR A 10 9.20 20.83 -8.04
N HIS A 11 8.71 19.62 -7.74
CA HIS A 11 7.64 18.99 -8.53
C HIS A 11 6.22 19.47 -8.19
N ALA A 12 6.03 20.15 -7.05
CA ALA A 12 4.71 20.64 -6.61
C ALA A 12 4.22 21.89 -7.37
N GLN A 13 5.09 22.61 -8.09
CA GLN A 13 4.71 23.82 -8.84
C GLN A 13 4.24 23.55 -10.28
N ILE A 14 4.27 22.29 -10.77
CA ILE A 14 3.96 21.96 -12.17
C ILE A 14 2.47 21.57 -12.37
N VAL A 15 1.70 21.37 -11.30
CA VAL A 15 0.30 20.86 -11.37
C VAL A 15 -0.76 21.94 -11.12
N GLU A 16 -0.42 23.22 -11.29
CA GLU A 16 -1.45 24.25 -11.48
C GLU A 16 -1.32 24.89 -12.86
N ILE A 17 -2.48 25.09 -13.48
CA ILE A 17 -2.76 25.72 -14.78
C ILE A 17 -2.76 24.76 -15.97
N THR A 18 -3.89 24.10 -16.20
CA THR A 18 -4.66 24.29 -17.46
C THR A 18 -6.16 24.03 -17.22
N PRO A 19 -7.05 25.02 -17.43
CA PRO A 19 -8.49 24.79 -17.52
C PRO A 19 -8.85 24.47 -18.98
N PHE A 20 -9.27 23.24 -19.27
CA PHE A 20 -9.99 22.95 -20.52
C PHE A 20 -11.48 23.17 -20.28
N GLY A 21 -11.90 24.43 -20.38
CA GLY A 21 -13.30 24.81 -20.58
C GLY A 21 -13.52 25.09 -22.06
N GLY A 22 -14.26 24.22 -22.74
CA GLY A 22 -14.64 24.42 -24.14
C GLY A 22 -15.70 23.42 -24.58
N CYS A 23 -16.97 23.78 -24.38
CA CYS A 23 -18.06 23.66 -25.36
C CYS A 23 -19.40 24.10 -24.72
N SER A 24 -19.90 25.26 -25.15
CA SER A 24 -21.35 25.52 -25.38
C SER A 24 -21.61 25.29 -26.89
N PRO A 25 -22.84 25.21 -27.45
CA PRO A 25 -24.15 25.64 -26.90
C PRO A 25 -25.37 24.73 -27.23
N LEU A 26 -26.52 25.01 -26.59
CA LEU A 26 -27.92 24.99 -27.09
C LEU A 26 -28.82 25.25 -25.85
N ALA A 27 -29.34 26.45 -25.61
CA ALA A 27 -30.54 27.06 -26.20
C ALA A 27 -31.85 26.30 -25.87
N GLU A 28 -32.48 26.67 -24.75
CA GLU A 28 -33.95 26.63 -24.63
C GLU A 28 -34.42 27.73 -23.67
N ASP A 29 -35.40 28.46 -24.15
CA ASP A 29 -35.97 29.73 -23.70
C ASP A 29 -37.21 29.42 -22.84
N ASP A 30 -37.43 30.16 -21.74
CA ASP A 30 -38.73 30.78 -21.42
C ASP A 30 -38.71 31.46 -20.03
N ARG A 31 -38.59 32.79 -20.09
CA ARG A 31 -39.45 33.80 -19.44
C ARG A 31 -40.33 33.37 -18.24
N ALA A 32 -40.06 33.93 -17.07
CA ALA A 32 -41.10 34.46 -16.17
C ALA A 32 -40.54 35.58 -15.27
N ASP A 33 -41.15 36.75 -15.42
CA ASP A 33 -40.91 38.00 -14.69
C ASP A 33 -41.89 38.08 -13.49
N SER A 34 -41.47 38.84 -12.46
CA SER A 34 -42.24 39.49 -11.37
C SER A 34 -42.67 38.70 -10.13
N PRO A 35 -42.90 39.35 -8.97
CA PRO A 35 -42.34 40.63 -8.47
C PRO A 35 -41.90 40.57 -6.98
N GLU A 36 -41.36 41.70 -6.50
CA GLU A 36 -41.09 42.05 -5.11
C GLU A 36 -42.19 41.61 -4.12
N ALA A 37 -41.80 40.94 -3.03
CA ALA A 37 -42.63 40.73 -1.85
C ALA A 37 -41.83 41.04 -0.58
N ASP A 38 -42.22 42.13 0.06
CA ASP A 38 -41.74 42.61 1.34
C ASP A 38 -41.94 41.59 2.47
N GLY A 39 -40.93 41.52 3.34
CA GLY A 39 -41.09 41.31 4.78
C GLY A 39 -41.66 39.97 5.28
N VAL A 40 -40.77 39.08 5.70
CA VAL A 40 -41.01 38.28 6.91
C VAL A 40 -39.73 38.13 7.76
N PRO A 41 -39.72 38.67 8.99
CA PRO A 41 -38.69 38.40 9.98
C PRO A 41 -38.94 37.00 10.55
N TRP A 42 -37.89 36.17 10.72
CA TRP A 42 -37.78 34.94 11.55
C TRP A 42 -36.90 33.84 10.91
N PHE A 43 -35.87 34.19 10.12
CA PHE A 43 -34.82 33.21 9.81
C PHE A 43 -33.71 33.25 10.88
N PRO A 44 -33.43 32.13 11.58
CA PRO A 44 -32.42 32.10 12.61
C PRO A 44 -31.03 32.31 11.98
N LYS A 45 -30.33 33.34 12.47
CA LYS A 45 -28.94 33.73 12.14
C LYS A 45 -27.87 32.66 12.40
N LYS A 46 -28.27 31.41 12.69
CA LYS A 46 -27.43 30.30 13.19
C LYS A 46 -26.83 29.42 12.09
N ILE A 47 -27.14 29.71 10.82
CA ILE A 47 -26.65 28.95 9.65
C ILE A 47 -25.28 29.46 9.16
N SER A 48 -24.94 30.73 9.36
CA SER A 48 -23.69 31.30 8.86
C SER A 48 -22.44 30.91 9.67
N ASP A 49 -22.58 30.60 10.97
CA ASP A 49 -21.45 30.15 11.81
C ASP A 49 -21.16 28.64 11.72
N LEU A 50 -22.13 27.82 11.30
CA LEU A 50 -21.94 26.38 11.10
C LEU A 50 -21.19 26.08 9.78
N ASP A 51 -21.32 26.95 8.77
CA ASP A 51 -20.69 26.80 7.46
C ASP A 51 -19.16 27.09 7.52
N HIS A 52 -18.76 28.09 8.32
CA HIS A 52 -17.36 28.48 8.47
C HIS A 52 -16.51 27.45 9.25
N HIS A 53 -17.14 26.61 10.07
CA HIS A 53 -16.53 25.46 10.76
C HIS A 53 -16.56 24.17 9.92
N GLY A 54 -17.46 24.10 8.92
CA GLY A 54 -17.55 23.04 7.93
C GLY A 54 -16.45 23.12 6.87
N SER A 55 -16.18 24.32 6.33
CA SER A 55 -15.18 24.53 5.27
C SER A 55 -13.73 24.19 5.70
N ARG A 56 -13.32 24.54 6.93
CA ARG A 56 -12.02 24.10 7.49
C ARG A 56 -11.93 22.59 7.72
N ARG A 57 -13.03 21.94 8.12
CA ARG A 57 -13.10 20.47 8.25
C ARG A 57 -13.14 19.75 6.90
N LEU A 58 -13.75 20.34 5.87
CA LEU A 58 -13.71 19.81 4.50
C LEU A 58 -12.32 19.95 3.87
N HIS A 59 -11.62 21.07 4.07
CA HIS A 59 -10.22 21.20 3.63
C HIS A 59 -9.28 20.26 4.40
N GLN A 60 -9.51 20.07 5.70
CA GLN A 60 -8.76 19.11 6.52
C GLN A 60 -9.12 17.66 6.15
N MET A 61 -10.38 17.34 5.84
CA MET A 61 -10.79 16.05 5.27
C MET A 61 -10.20 15.81 3.88
N HIS A 62 -10.12 16.82 3.01
CA HIS A 62 -9.53 16.73 1.68
C HIS A 62 -8.00 16.55 1.75
N GLN A 63 -7.34 17.23 2.69
CA GLN A 63 -5.91 17.07 2.95
C GLN A 63 -5.58 15.69 3.55
N VAL A 64 -6.41 15.18 4.48
CA VAL A 64 -6.27 13.83 5.04
C VAL A 64 -6.58 12.76 3.98
N HIS A 65 -7.58 12.97 3.12
CA HIS A 65 -7.92 12.05 2.03
C HIS A 65 -6.84 12.01 0.94
N ALA A 66 -6.22 13.14 0.60
CA ALA A 66 -5.06 13.19 -0.31
C ALA A 66 -3.81 12.52 0.30
N LEU A 67 -3.58 12.66 1.60
CA LEU A 67 -2.48 12.00 2.32
C LEU A 67 -2.70 10.47 2.43
N LEU A 68 -3.94 10.05 2.66
CA LEU A 68 -4.35 8.65 2.72
C LEU A 68 -4.27 7.98 1.34
N LEU A 69 -4.61 8.72 0.28
CA LEU A 69 -4.41 8.29 -1.11
C LEU A 69 -2.93 8.15 -1.45
N GLN A 70 -2.06 9.09 -1.02
CA GLN A 70 -0.62 8.94 -1.21
C GLN A 70 -0.06 7.70 -0.50
N LEU A 71 -0.45 7.42 0.75
CA LEU A 71 0.06 6.24 1.48
C LEU A 71 -0.44 4.92 0.88
N HIS A 72 -1.70 4.84 0.43
CA HIS A 72 -2.24 3.65 -0.23
C HIS A 72 -1.53 3.37 -1.56
N LEU A 73 -1.24 4.42 -2.33
CA LEU A 73 -0.45 4.28 -3.55
C LEU A 73 0.96 3.79 -3.22
N LEU A 74 1.62 4.30 -2.18
CA LEU A 74 2.97 3.84 -1.81
C LEU A 74 3.03 2.32 -1.58
N GLY A 75 2.09 1.73 -0.84
CA GLY A 75 2.07 0.27 -0.61
C GLY A 75 1.95 -0.55 -1.90
N ILE A 76 1.05 -0.14 -2.80
CA ILE A 76 0.87 -0.82 -4.11
C ILE A 76 2.10 -0.62 -5.00
N HIS A 77 2.70 0.57 -5.02
CA HIS A 77 3.89 0.84 -5.81
C HIS A 77 5.09 0.03 -5.31
N ILE A 78 5.24 -0.16 -4.00
CA ILE A 78 6.26 -1.04 -3.42
C ILE A 78 6.01 -2.49 -3.87
N LEU A 79 4.77 -2.98 -3.82
CA LEU A 79 4.43 -4.33 -4.26
C LEU A 79 4.75 -4.56 -5.75
N ILE A 80 4.41 -3.60 -6.60
CA ILE A 80 4.72 -3.64 -8.04
C ILE A 80 6.24 -3.61 -8.25
N ALA A 81 6.97 -2.74 -7.55
CA ALA A 81 8.42 -2.64 -7.65
C ALA A 81 9.12 -3.94 -7.23
N VAL A 82 8.70 -4.55 -6.11
CA VAL A 82 9.22 -5.85 -5.66
C VAL A 82 8.93 -6.93 -6.69
N GLY A 83 7.70 -7.00 -7.21
CA GLY A 83 7.34 -7.98 -8.24
C GLY A 83 8.16 -7.83 -9.53
N ALA A 84 8.39 -6.60 -9.98
CA ALA A 84 9.23 -6.32 -11.15
C ALA A 84 10.69 -6.72 -10.91
N VAL A 85 11.26 -6.42 -9.75
CA VAL A 85 12.62 -6.85 -9.37
C VAL A 85 12.72 -8.37 -9.37
N MET A 86 11.77 -9.08 -8.76
CA MET A 86 11.75 -10.55 -8.74
C MET A 86 11.67 -11.14 -10.16
N MET A 87 10.87 -10.54 -11.05
CA MET A 87 10.78 -10.96 -12.45
C MET A 87 12.10 -10.76 -13.20
N VAL A 88 12.78 -9.63 -13.02
CA VAL A 88 14.08 -9.34 -13.65
C VAL A 88 15.16 -10.29 -13.13
N VAL A 89 15.25 -10.49 -11.82
CA VAL A 89 16.23 -11.39 -11.20
C VAL A 89 16.01 -12.82 -11.67
N GLY A 90 14.76 -13.29 -11.70
CA GLY A 90 14.42 -14.62 -12.22
C GLY A 90 14.72 -14.78 -13.70
N PHE A 91 14.44 -13.75 -14.52
CA PHE A 91 14.78 -13.76 -15.95
C PHE A 91 16.29 -13.84 -16.15
N LEU A 92 17.08 -13.05 -15.44
CA LEU A 92 18.55 -13.08 -15.53
C LEU A 92 19.11 -14.43 -15.08
N GLY A 93 18.56 -15.04 -14.01
CA GLY A 93 18.97 -16.37 -13.57
C GLY A 93 18.70 -17.44 -14.62
N CYS A 94 17.46 -17.51 -15.13
CA CYS A 94 17.06 -18.49 -16.13
C CYS A 94 17.77 -18.27 -17.48
N TYR A 95 17.79 -17.04 -17.98
CA TYR A 95 18.43 -16.71 -19.26
C TYR A 95 19.95 -16.87 -19.19
N GLY A 96 20.57 -16.59 -18.03
CA GLY A 96 22.00 -16.78 -17.81
C GLY A 96 22.42 -18.24 -17.86
N ALA A 97 21.57 -19.14 -17.33
CA ALA A 97 21.80 -20.57 -17.42
C ALA A 97 21.65 -21.10 -18.86
N ILE A 98 20.65 -20.62 -19.61
CA ILE A 98 20.38 -21.09 -20.98
C ILE A 98 21.45 -20.60 -21.98
N GLN A 99 21.85 -19.33 -21.87
CA GLN A 99 22.78 -18.73 -22.83
C GLN A 99 24.25 -19.10 -22.55
N GLU A 100 24.53 -19.75 -21.41
CA GLU A 100 25.89 -20.02 -20.92
C GLU A 100 26.80 -18.77 -20.95
N SER A 101 26.21 -17.58 -20.79
CA SER A 101 26.91 -16.30 -20.89
C SER A 101 27.47 -15.90 -19.54
N GLN A 102 28.80 -15.87 -19.44
CA GLN A 102 29.53 -15.43 -18.24
C GLN A 102 29.13 -14.01 -17.79
N CYS A 103 28.85 -13.12 -18.74
CA CYS A 103 28.46 -11.75 -18.45
C CYS A 103 27.10 -11.70 -17.75
N LEU A 104 26.12 -12.46 -18.24
CA LEU A 104 24.75 -12.45 -17.70
C LEU A 104 24.66 -13.15 -16.34
N LEU A 105 25.49 -14.18 -16.14
CA LEU A 105 25.59 -14.83 -14.84
C LEU A 105 26.32 -13.95 -13.80
N GLY A 106 27.29 -13.14 -14.25
CA GLY A 106 27.96 -12.14 -13.42
C GLY A 106 27.05 -10.99 -12.99
N THR A 107 26.15 -10.52 -13.88
CA THR A 107 25.16 -9.50 -13.52
C THR A 107 24.13 -10.04 -12.54
N PHE A 108 23.69 -11.29 -12.71
CA PHE A 108 22.84 -11.98 -11.73
C PHE A 108 23.49 -12.06 -10.35
N PHE A 109 24.75 -12.52 -10.26
CA PHE A 109 25.50 -12.56 -9.00
C PHE A 109 25.61 -11.17 -8.36
N THR A 110 25.94 -10.15 -9.14
CA THR A 110 26.05 -8.77 -8.64
C THR A 110 24.71 -8.25 -8.10
N CYS A 111 23.60 -8.59 -8.77
CA CYS A 111 22.26 -8.25 -8.30
C CYS A 111 21.95 -8.92 -6.96
N LEU A 112 22.28 -10.21 -6.79
CA LEU A 112 22.10 -10.92 -5.52
C LEU A 112 22.91 -10.29 -4.38
N VAL A 113 24.15 -9.87 -4.63
CA VAL A 113 24.99 -9.18 -3.63
C VAL A 113 24.34 -7.86 -3.19
N ILE A 114 23.78 -7.09 -4.13
CA ILE A 114 23.06 -5.85 -3.81
C ILE A 114 21.80 -6.14 -2.99
N LEU A 115 21.02 -7.16 -3.36
CA LEU A 115 19.82 -7.57 -2.61
C LEU A 115 20.17 -8.01 -1.19
N PHE A 116 21.23 -8.79 -1.01
CA PHE A 116 21.71 -9.21 0.32
C PHE A 116 22.13 -8.01 1.17
N ALA A 117 22.86 -7.04 0.60
CA ALA A 117 23.22 -5.81 1.31
C ALA A 117 21.98 -4.98 1.70
N CYS A 118 20.98 -4.89 0.81
CA CYS A 118 19.70 -4.25 1.10
C CYS A 118 18.92 -4.98 2.21
N GLU A 119 18.91 -6.31 2.22
CA GLU A 119 18.26 -7.13 3.25
C GLU A 119 18.89 -6.90 4.62
N VAL A 120 20.23 -6.91 4.72
CA VAL A 120 20.95 -6.61 5.97
C VAL A 120 20.66 -5.18 6.43
N ALA A 121 20.71 -4.20 5.52
CA ALA A 121 20.41 -2.80 5.85
C ALA A 121 18.96 -2.63 6.34
N ALA A 122 17.99 -3.25 5.65
CA ALA A 122 16.59 -3.24 6.04
C ALA A 122 16.35 -3.94 7.39
N GLY A 123 17.05 -5.04 7.66
CA GLY A 123 17.01 -5.73 8.95
C GLY A 123 17.51 -4.85 10.10
N ILE A 124 18.64 -4.16 9.91
CA ILE A 124 19.21 -3.25 10.94
C ILE A 124 18.29 -2.05 11.17
N LEU A 125 17.88 -1.36 10.11
CA LEU A 125 16.95 -0.22 10.20
C LEU A 125 15.60 -0.66 10.79
N GLY A 126 15.14 -1.84 10.41
CA GLY A 126 13.92 -2.47 10.90
C GLY A 126 13.95 -2.68 12.40
N TYR A 127 15.06 -3.21 12.91
CA TYR A 127 15.26 -3.44 14.33
C TYR A 127 15.38 -2.13 15.13
N MET A 128 16.15 -1.16 14.62
CA MET A 128 16.34 0.14 15.26
C MET A 128 15.06 0.96 15.36
N HIS A 129 14.19 0.90 14.33
CA HIS A 129 12.96 1.68 14.23
C HIS A 129 11.69 0.83 14.33
N ARG A 130 11.73 -0.30 15.04
CA ARG A 130 10.60 -1.24 15.18
C ARG A 130 9.28 -0.59 15.61
N GLU A 131 9.34 0.40 16.51
CA GLU A 131 8.14 1.10 17.02
C GLU A 131 7.49 1.96 15.95
N THR A 132 8.30 2.59 15.09
CA THR A 132 7.81 3.35 13.94
C THR A 132 7.20 2.41 12.91
N ILE A 133 7.87 1.31 12.61
CA ILE A 133 7.39 0.32 11.62
C ILE A 133 6.08 -0.34 12.07
N SER A 134 5.93 -0.65 13.36
CA SER A 134 4.67 -1.17 13.90
C SER A 134 3.51 -0.19 13.68
N LYS A 135 3.73 1.10 13.94
CA LYS A 135 2.71 2.15 13.71
C LYS A 135 2.36 2.30 12.23
N GLU A 136 3.36 2.32 11.35
CA GLU A 136 3.13 2.38 9.91
C GLU A 136 2.35 1.16 9.41
N MET A 137 2.66 -0.04 9.92
CA MET A 137 1.91 -1.27 9.60
C MET A 137 0.44 -1.18 10.06
N ILE A 138 0.18 -0.59 11.23
CA ILE A 138 -1.19 -0.37 11.73
C ILE A 138 -1.96 0.59 10.80
N ILE A 139 -1.34 1.70 10.39
CA ILE A 139 -1.95 2.68 9.49
C ILE A 139 -2.23 2.04 8.11
N PHE A 140 -1.30 1.22 7.61
CA PHE A 140 -1.49 0.46 6.38
C PHE A 140 -2.65 -0.52 6.49
N TYR A 141 -2.72 -1.30 7.58
CA TYR A 141 -3.84 -2.20 7.86
C TYR A 141 -5.17 -1.44 7.89
N ASP A 142 -5.20 -0.27 8.53
CA ASP A 142 -6.40 0.55 8.61
C ASP A 142 -6.89 1.00 7.24
N SER A 143 -5.96 1.39 6.37
CA SER A 143 -6.24 1.82 5.01
C SER A 143 -6.76 0.66 4.14
N LEU A 144 -6.15 -0.53 4.28
CA LEU A 144 -6.58 -1.74 3.57
C LEU A 144 -7.96 -2.20 4.03
N TYR A 145 -8.20 -2.18 5.34
CA TYR A 145 -9.48 -2.53 5.93
C TYR A 145 -10.59 -1.58 5.46
N ASP A 146 -10.34 -0.27 5.49
CA ASP A 146 -11.34 0.72 5.09
C ASP A 146 -11.66 0.60 3.59
N GLU A 147 -10.68 0.32 2.74
CA GLU A 147 -10.91 0.07 1.32
C GLU A 147 -11.74 -1.19 1.08
N ALA A 148 -11.47 -2.28 1.81
CA ALA A 148 -12.23 -3.53 1.71
C ALA A 148 -13.69 -3.38 2.19
N MET A 149 -13.95 -2.48 3.14
CA MET A 149 -15.26 -2.30 3.77
C MET A 149 -16.09 -1.16 3.19
N LYS A 150 -15.55 -0.36 2.25
CA LYS A 150 -16.32 0.65 1.53
C LYS A 150 -17.45 0.00 0.74
N THR A 151 -18.67 0.44 1.01
CA THR A 151 -19.92 -0.07 0.41
C THR A 151 -20.28 0.59 -0.93
N SER A 152 -19.47 1.50 -1.47
CA SER A 152 -19.74 2.19 -2.73
C SER A 152 -19.42 1.30 -3.94
N LEU A 153 -20.46 1.05 -4.75
CA LEU A 153 -20.53 0.11 -5.87
C LEU A 153 -19.84 0.59 -7.17
N THR A 154 -18.71 1.30 -7.11
CA THR A 154 -18.07 1.81 -8.33
C THR A 154 -16.78 1.11 -8.75
N GLU A 155 -16.18 0.24 -7.94
CA GLU A 155 -14.99 -0.54 -8.35
C GLU A 155 -14.98 -1.92 -7.68
N SER A 156 -15.71 -2.90 -8.24
CA SER A 156 -15.79 -4.27 -7.68
C SER A 156 -14.42 -4.95 -7.58
N ASP A 157 -13.54 -4.70 -8.54
CA ASP A 157 -12.28 -5.43 -8.67
C ASP A 157 -11.27 -5.03 -7.58
N ARG A 158 -11.24 -3.73 -7.23
CA ARG A 158 -10.41 -3.22 -6.14
C ARG A 158 -10.87 -3.73 -4.78
N LYS A 159 -12.17 -3.79 -4.56
CA LYS A 159 -12.77 -4.32 -3.34
C LYS A 159 -12.41 -5.80 -3.15
N VAL A 160 -12.54 -6.60 -4.21
CA VAL A 160 -12.17 -8.03 -4.19
C VAL A 160 -10.68 -8.22 -3.87
N ALA A 161 -9.80 -7.44 -4.51
CA ALA A 161 -8.37 -7.49 -4.23
C ALA A 161 -8.04 -7.09 -2.76
N ALA A 162 -8.68 -6.04 -2.24
CA ALA A 162 -8.51 -5.61 -0.86
C ALA A 162 -9.01 -6.66 0.15
N MET A 163 -10.16 -7.29 -0.12
CA MET A 163 -10.70 -8.37 0.70
C MET A 163 -9.77 -9.59 0.75
N GLN A 164 -9.15 -9.95 -0.38
CA GLN A 164 -8.20 -11.06 -0.42
C GLN A 164 -6.92 -10.75 0.35
N GLY A 165 -6.38 -9.53 0.20
CA GLY A 165 -5.26 -9.06 1.02
C GLY A 165 -5.60 -9.09 2.51
N LEU A 166 -6.80 -8.64 2.88
CA LEU A 166 -7.26 -8.62 4.27
C LEU A 166 -7.41 -10.03 4.87
N LYS A 167 -7.91 -11.00 4.08
CA LYS A 167 -8.00 -12.41 4.49
C LYS A 167 -6.63 -12.98 4.82
N ILE A 168 -5.65 -12.81 3.92
CA ILE A 168 -4.27 -13.28 4.14
C ILE A 168 -3.68 -12.61 5.37
N PHE A 169 -3.94 -11.32 5.57
CA PHE A 169 -3.46 -10.57 6.73
C PHE A 169 -4.04 -11.11 8.05
N HIS A 170 -5.36 -11.35 8.10
CA HIS A 170 -6.04 -11.94 9.25
C HIS A 170 -5.55 -13.35 9.57
N GLU A 171 -5.31 -14.18 8.56
CA GLU A 171 -4.80 -15.54 8.73
C GLU A 171 -3.33 -15.56 9.17
N THR A 172 -2.50 -14.68 8.60
CA THR A 172 -1.07 -14.56 8.93
C THR A 172 -0.86 -14.04 10.36
N LEU A 173 -1.66 -13.06 10.79
CA LEU A 173 -1.54 -12.45 12.12
C LEU A 173 -2.47 -13.04 13.17
N LYS A 174 -3.36 -13.98 12.79
CA LYS A 174 -4.37 -14.60 13.68
C LYS A 174 -5.22 -13.56 14.42
N CYS A 175 -5.74 -12.60 13.67
CA CYS A 175 -6.51 -11.47 14.19
C CYS A 175 -7.66 -11.13 13.25
N CYS A 176 -8.63 -10.35 13.70
CA CYS A 176 -9.69 -9.86 12.83
C CYS A 176 -10.20 -8.47 13.23
N GLY A 177 -10.21 -7.56 12.26
CA GLY A 177 -10.73 -6.21 12.41
C GLY A 177 -9.89 -5.30 13.32
N LYS A 178 -10.35 -4.05 13.43
CA LYS A 178 -9.77 -3.03 14.31
C LYS A 178 -10.22 -3.20 15.78
N GLY A 179 -11.33 -3.91 16.01
CA GLY A 179 -11.91 -4.18 17.32
C GLY A 179 -13.18 -5.02 17.20
N LEU A 180 -13.84 -5.30 18.34
CA LEU A 180 -14.94 -6.27 18.40
C LEU A 180 -16.16 -5.89 17.53
N GLY A 181 -16.49 -4.60 17.43
CA GLY A 181 -17.60 -4.15 16.58
C GLY A 181 -17.30 -4.27 15.08
N THR A 182 -16.06 -4.01 14.69
CA THR A 182 -15.63 -4.07 13.28
C THR A 182 -15.37 -5.51 12.82
N SER A 183 -14.93 -6.40 13.71
CA SER A 183 -14.77 -7.83 13.40
C SER A 183 -16.11 -8.52 13.10
N LEU A 184 -17.17 -8.18 13.83
CA LEU A 184 -18.53 -8.66 13.53
C LEU A 184 -19.07 -8.13 12.19
N PHE A 185 -18.84 -6.83 11.92
CA PHE A 185 -19.21 -6.23 10.63
C PHE A 185 -18.47 -6.89 9.46
N SER A 186 -17.16 -7.13 9.62
CA SER A 186 -16.33 -7.83 8.63
C SER A 186 -16.88 -9.22 8.30
N LYS A 187 -17.30 -9.96 9.32
CA LYS A 187 -17.87 -11.29 9.15
C LYS A 187 -19.21 -11.26 8.41
N PHE A 188 -20.06 -10.28 8.74
CA PHE A 188 -21.35 -10.10 8.08
C PHE A 188 -21.20 -9.70 6.61
N VAL A 189 -20.32 -8.73 6.31
CA VAL A 189 -20.00 -8.31 4.95
C VAL A 189 -19.37 -9.46 4.16
N GLY A 190 -18.43 -10.19 4.76
CA GLY A 190 -17.81 -11.36 4.15
C GLY A 190 -18.82 -12.45 3.79
N MET A 191 -19.77 -12.77 4.68
CA MET A 191 -20.87 -13.70 4.37
C MET A 191 -21.74 -13.22 3.20
N LYS A 192 -22.00 -11.91 3.11
CA LYS A 192 -22.83 -11.35 2.04
C LYS A 192 -22.13 -11.37 0.68
N ASP A 193 -20.83 -11.13 0.65
CA ASP A 193 -20.00 -11.17 -0.56
C ASP A 193 -19.45 -12.58 -0.90
N GLY A 194 -19.81 -13.61 -0.11
CA GLY A 194 -19.42 -15.01 -0.36
C GLY A 194 -17.96 -15.34 -0.02
N MET A 195 -17.24 -14.45 0.66
CA MET A 195 -15.85 -14.65 1.11
C MET A 195 -15.76 -14.60 2.63
N ASP A 196 -15.28 -15.69 3.25
CA ASP A 196 -14.92 -15.64 4.67
C ASP A 196 -13.61 -14.86 4.86
N VAL A 197 -13.76 -13.57 5.19
CA VAL A 197 -12.67 -12.63 5.48
C VAL A 197 -12.18 -12.79 6.92
N CYS A 198 -12.95 -13.43 7.81
CA CYS A 198 -12.70 -13.43 9.24
C CYS A 198 -13.14 -14.73 9.90
N SER A 199 -12.18 -15.57 10.26
CA SER A 199 -12.43 -16.81 10.98
C SER A 199 -13.02 -16.57 12.37
N THR A 200 -13.97 -17.42 12.74
CA THR A 200 -14.70 -17.35 14.02
C THR A 200 -13.78 -17.45 15.25
N GLU A 201 -12.63 -18.10 15.11
CA GLU A 201 -11.62 -18.29 16.17
C GLU A 201 -10.92 -16.98 16.56
N TYR A 202 -10.72 -16.06 15.61
CA TYR A 202 -9.92 -14.83 15.82
C TYR A 202 -10.78 -13.55 15.90
N VAL A 203 -12.11 -13.68 15.94
CA VAL A 203 -13.07 -12.56 15.94
C VAL A 203 -12.96 -11.65 17.17
N ALA A 204 -12.41 -12.18 18.27
CA ALA A 204 -12.21 -11.45 19.52
C ALA A 204 -10.85 -10.74 19.62
N VAL A 205 -9.93 -11.00 18.68
CA VAL A 205 -8.55 -10.48 18.72
C VAL A 205 -8.39 -9.36 17.70
N SER A 206 -8.01 -8.16 18.15
CA SER A 206 -7.77 -7.02 17.26
C SER A 206 -6.42 -7.16 16.55
N CYS A 207 -6.38 -6.74 15.28
CA CYS A 207 -5.13 -6.75 14.52
C CYS A 207 -4.14 -5.70 15.01
N HIS A 208 -4.60 -4.58 15.55
CA HIS A 208 -3.71 -3.56 16.14
C HIS A 208 -2.89 -4.11 17.30
N THR A 209 -3.50 -4.91 18.19
CA THR A 209 -2.78 -5.53 19.30
C THR A 209 -1.84 -6.62 18.79
N SER A 210 -2.28 -7.42 17.81
CA SER A 210 -1.46 -8.50 17.24
C SER A 210 -0.22 -7.98 16.51
N ILE A 211 -0.35 -6.87 15.77
CA ILE A 211 0.77 -6.20 15.10
C ILE A 211 1.81 -5.72 16.13
N ASN A 212 1.37 -5.01 17.18
CA ASN A 212 2.28 -4.56 18.22
C ASN A 212 2.94 -5.75 18.95
N ASP A 213 2.19 -6.81 19.25
CA ASP A 213 2.73 -8.02 19.87
C ASP A 213 3.78 -8.71 18.98
N LEU A 214 3.62 -8.67 17.66
CA LEU A 214 4.62 -9.17 16.72
C LEU A 214 5.96 -8.42 16.82
N PHE A 215 5.93 -7.09 16.92
CA PHE A 215 7.15 -6.28 16.95
C PHE A 215 7.77 -6.13 18.34
N SER A 216 6.98 -6.22 19.42
CA SER A 216 7.47 -6.08 20.79
C SER A 216 7.86 -7.42 21.42
N THR A 217 6.97 -8.41 21.37
CA THR A 217 7.14 -9.68 22.09
C THR A 217 7.69 -10.78 21.18
N LYS A 218 7.21 -10.84 19.95
CA LYS A 218 7.49 -11.93 19.00
C LYS A 218 8.46 -11.55 17.89
N ILE A 219 9.32 -10.55 18.14
CA ILE A 219 10.33 -10.11 17.16
C ILE A 219 11.26 -11.26 16.73
N HIS A 220 11.43 -12.28 17.57
CA HIS A 220 12.16 -13.50 17.23
C HIS A 220 11.56 -14.26 16.04
N ILE A 221 10.23 -14.27 15.85
CA ILE A 221 9.58 -14.94 14.71
C ILE A 221 9.97 -14.24 13.41
N VAL A 222 9.89 -12.91 13.40
CA VAL A 222 10.30 -12.08 12.25
C VAL A 222 11.80 -12.26 11.96
N GLY A 223 12.62 -12.31 13.02
CA GLY A 223 14.06 -12.56 12.89
C GLY A 223 14.39 -13.93 12.30
N ILE A 224 13.68 -15.00 12.68
CA ILE A 224 13.85 -16.34 12.11
C ILE A 224 13.45 -16.33 10.62
N ALA A 225 12.33 -15.70 10.27
CA ALA A 225 11.91 -15.59 8.88
C ALA A 225 12.95 -14.86 8.01
N ALA A 226 13.48 -13.73 8.49
CA ALA A 226 14.54 -12.99 7.82
C ALA A 226 15.84 -13.82 7.68
N LEU A 227 16.21 -14.59 8.72
CA LEU A 227 17.38 -15.46 8.66
C LEU A 227 17.23 -16.54 7.58
N VAL A 228 16.05 -17.13 7.43
CA VAL A 228 15.79 -18.14 6.39
C VAL A 228 15.96 -17.54 5.00
N ILE A 229 15.45 -16.32 4.76
CA ILE A 229 15.60 -15.63 3.48
C ILE A 229 17.07 -15.36 3.18
N ALA A 230 17.82 -14.83 4.15
CA ALA A 230 19.26 -14.60 4.03
C ALA A 230 20.05 -15.89 3.70
N ILE A 231 19.69 -17.03 4.31
CA ILE A 231 20.32 -18.32 4.03
C ILE A 231 20.05 -18.77 2.58
N ILE A 232 18.82 -18.63 2.09
CA ILE A 232 18.46 -18.97 0.71
C ILE A 232 19.26 -18.11 -0.28
N MET A 233 19.37 -16.80 -0.03
CA MET A 233 20.18 -15.88 -0.84
C MET A 233 21.66 -16.30 -0.90
N ILE A 234 22.22 -16.76 0.21
CA ILE A 234 23.61 -17.26 0.24
C ILE A 234 23.75 -18.51 -0.63
N PHE A 235 22.81 -19.45 -0.57
CA PHE A 235 22.84 -20.63 -1.45
C PHE A 235 22.72 -20.23 -2.93
N GLU A 236 21.87 -19.26 -3.27
CA GLU A 236 21.77 -18.73 -4.64
C GLU A 236 23.09 -18.12 -5.13
N MET A 237 23.78 -17.35 -4.27
CA MET A 237 25.10 -16.79 -4.58
C MET A 237 26.15 -17.89 -4.81
N ILE A 238 26.16 -18.94 -3.98
CA ILE A 238 27.08 -20.08 -4.12
C ILE A 238 26.82 -20.80 -5.43
N PHE A 239 25.56 -21.14 -5.72
CA PHE A 239 25.20 -21.83 -6.97
C PHE A 239 25.53 -21.00 -8.20
N SER A 240 25.30 -19.69 -8.15
CA SER A 240 25.70 -18.78 -9.23
C SER A 240 27.21 -18.82 -9.48
N MET A 241 28.02 -18.81 -8.42
CA MET A 241 29.49 -18.90 -8.54
C MET A 241 29.96 -20.25 -9.11
N VAL A 242 29.36 -21.35 -8.65
CA VAL A 242 29.67 -22.70 -9.13
C VAL A 242 29.31 -22.84 -10.62
N LEU A 243 28.13 -22.37 -11.03
CA LEU A 243 27.70 -22.37 -12.44
C LEU A 243 28.63 -21.53 -13.31
N CYS A 244 29.03 -20.35 -12.82
CA CYS A 244 29.96 -19.47 -13.53
C CYS A 244 31.31 -20.16 -13.76
N CYS A 245 31.86 -20.78 -12.72
CA CYS A 245 33.09 -21.55 -12.82
C CYS A 245 32.96 -22.77 -13.75
N GLY A 246 31.82 -23.45 -13.72
CA GLY A 246 31.53 -24.59 -14.60
C GLY A 246 31.59 -24.20 -16.08
N ILE A 247 30.86 -23.16 -16.47
CA ILE A 247 30.82 -22.65 -17.84
C ILE A 247 32.19 -22.10 -18.30
N ARG A 248 32.95 -21.46 -17.40
CA ARG A 248 34.30 -20.97 -17.75
C ARG A 248 35.27 -22.11 -18.04
N ASN A 249 35.08 -23.26 -17.40
CA ASN A 249 35.97 -24.41 -17.52
C ASN A 249 35.53 -25.40 -18.60
N SER A 250 34.31 -25.30 -19.14
CA SER A 250 33.89 -26.12 -20.29
C SER A 250 34.61 -25.63 -21.56
N PRO A 251 35.48 -26.46 -22.18
CA PRO A 251 36.09 -26.11 -23.45
C PRO A 251 35.00 -26.07 -24.53
N VAL A 252 34.86 -24.93 -25.21
CA VAL A 252 33.97 -24.78 -26.37
C VAL A 252 34.52 -25.68 -27.48
N TYR A 253 33.87 -26.83 -27.71
CA TYR A 253 34.16 -27.77 -28.80
C TYR A 253 33.38 -27.40 -30.05
#